data_AF-A0A820INF6-F1
#
_entry.id   AF-A0A820INF6-F1
#
_cell.length_a   1.000
_cell.length_b   1.000
_cell.length_c   1.000
_cell.angle_alpha   90.00
_cell.angle_beta   90.00
_cell.angle_gamma   90.00
#
_symmetry.space_group_name_H-M   'P 1'
#
loop_
_entity.id
_entity.type
_entity.pdbx_description
1 polymer ?
#
loop_
_entity_poly.entity_id
_entity_poly.type
_entity_poly.pdbx_seq_one_letter_code
_entity_poly.pdbx_strand_id
1 'polypeptide(L)'
;MTTPTIYNKQQLSKMIENKNPTVSFVKPKHTKSNKWDNYLQIFVNDCAQHFISCLKCHSILAWKPNDGTNVMEKHNKAFEVLIKTTRPLGSAAAIDDLIPDPTTISKEIDKIYNLCKERLMSYLTTINHFVFTQVNESYDGSFRI
;
A
#
# COMPACT_ATOMS: atom_id res chain seq x y z
N MET A 1 24.31 25.75 -16.51
CA MET A 1 24.35 24.26 -16.49
C MET A 1 23.93 23.83 -15.10
N THR A 2 22.74 23.26 -14.94
CA THR A 2 22.28 22.74 -13.64
C THR A 2 22.96 21.42 -13.37
N THR A 3 23.48 21.24 -12.15
CA THR A 3 24.02 19.95 -11.72
C THR A 3 22.91 18.90 -11.73
N PRO A 4 23.14 17.70 -12.31
CA PRO A 4 22.13 16.65 -12.33
C PRO A 4 21.79 16.23 -10.90
N THR A 5 20.52 16.34 -10.53
CA THR A 5 20.03 15.92 -9.22
C THR A 5 20.01 14.39 -9.15
N ILE A 6 20.72 13.83 -8.17
CA ILE A 6 20.70 12.40 -7.88
C ILE A 6 19.70 12.14 -6.76
N TYR A 7 18.71 11.31 -7.04
CA TYR A 7 17.67 10.96 -6.08
C TYR A 7 18.03 9.68 -5.33
N ASN A 8 17.65 9.61 -4.05
CA ASN A 8 17.79 8.37 -3.30
C ASN A 8 16.67 7.36 -3.65
N LYS A 9 16.82 6.11 -3.21
CA LYS A 9 15.87 5.03 -3.51
C LYS A 9 14.44 5.36 -3.07
N GLN A 10 14.26 5.92 -1.88
CA GLN A 10 12.93 6.24 -1.34
C GLN A 10 12.24 7.34 -2.16
N GLN A 11 12.99 8.36 -2.57
CA GLN A 11 12.48 9.43 -3.44
C GLN A 11 12.07 8.88 -4.81
N LEU A 12 12.91 8.05 -5.43
CA LEU A 12 12.58 7.42 -6.70
C LEU A 12 11.34 6.51 -6.60
N SER A 13 11.24 5.70 -5.54
CA SER A 13 10.05 4.88 -5.29
C SER A 13 8.78 5.72 -5.24
N LYS A 14 8.78 6.82 -4.47
CA LYS A 14 7.62 7.73 -4.40
C LYS A 14 7.31 8.38 -5.74
N MET A 15 8.32 8.78 -6.52
CA MET A 15 8.11 9.38 -7.85
C MET A 15 7.49 8.39 -8.84
N ILE A 16 7.91 7.12 -8.78
CA ILE A 16 7.39 6.04 -9.62
C ILE A 16 5.95 5.70 -9.22
N GLU A 17 5.68 5.58 -7.92
CA GLU A 17 4.35 5.33 -7.37
C GLU A 17 3.36 6.43 -7.76
N ASN A 18 3.80 7.69 -7.69
CA ASN A 18 3.01 8.86 -8.11
C ASN A 18 2.91 9.04 -9.63
N LYS A 19 3.45 8.12 -10.43
CA LYS A 19 3.48 8.20 -11.90
C LYS A 19 4.04 9.54 -12.41
N ASN A 20 5.09 10.03 -11.77
CA ASN A 20 5.67 11.33 -12.12
C ASN A 20 6.19 11.30 -13.58
N PRO A 21 5.73 12.21 -14.47
CA PRO A 21 6.06 12.19 -15.89
C PRO A 21 7.55 12.45 -16.17
N THR A 22 8.30 12.98 -15.20
CA THR A 22 9.73 13.20 -15.35
C THR A 22 10.56 11.92 -15.28
N VAL A 23 9.96 10.81 -14.81
CA VAL A 23 10.64 9.52 -14.66
C VAL A 23 10.46 8.72 -15.94
N SER A 24 11.57 8.29 -16.53
CA SER A 24 11.56 7.42 -17.71
C SER A 24 12.42 6.19 -17.49
N PHE A 25 12.03 5.09 -18.13
CA PHE A 25 12.73 3.81 -18.04
C PHE A 25 13.29 3.46 -19.42
N VAL A 26 14.60 3.32 -19.53
CA VAL A 26 15.28 3.15 -20.83
C VAL A 26 16.18 1.93 -20.79
N LYS A 27 16.11 1.09 -21.83
CA LYS A 27 17.06 -0.01 -22.02
C LYS A 27 18.39 0.56 -22.50
N PRO A 28 19.53 0.27 -21.84
CA PRO A 28 20.82 0.76 -22.29
C PRO A 28 21.14 0.25 -23.70
N LYS A 29 21.58 1.15 -24.60
CA LYS A 29 21.79 0.83 -26.02
C LYS A 29 23.05 -0.01 -26.30
N HIS A 30 24.07 0.06 -25.45
CA HIS A 30 25.40 -0.48 -25.73
C HIS A 30 25.81 -1.64 -24.83
N THR A 31 24.84 -2.45 -24.37
CA THR A 31 25.14 -3.59 -23.49
C THR A 31 25.29 -4.86 -24.31
N LYS A 32 26.50 -5.45 -24.32
CA LYS A 32 26.75 -6.76 -24.93
C LYS A 32 26.09 -7.93 -24.17
N SER A 33 25.68 -7.69 -22.93
CA SER A 33 25.12 -8.72 -22.05
C SER A 33 23.61 -8.82 -22.20
N ASN A 34 23.11 -10.03 -22.46
CA ASN A 34 21.68 -10.39 -22.41
C ASN A 34 21.04 -10.20 -21.03
N LYS A 35 21.84 -9.98 -19.98
CA LYS A 35 21.31 -9.75 -18.63
C LYS A 35 20.38 -8.54 -18.58
N TRP A 36 20.62 -7.52 -19.42
CA TRP A 36 19.79 -6.32 -19.52
C TRP A 36 18.41 -6.54 -20.13
N ASP A 37 18.11 -7.70 -20.68
CA ASP A 37 16.79 -7.98 -21.27
C ASP A 37 15.66 -7.92 -20.24
N ASN A 38 15.99 -8.05 -18.96
CA ASN A 38 15.03 -7.99 -17.85
C ASN A 38 15.17 -6.73 -16.99
N TYR A 39 15.92 -5.72 -17.44
CA TYR A 39 16.19 -4.52 -16.65
C TYR A 39 16.12 -3.24 -17.47
N LEU A 40 15.63 -2.18 -16.85
CA LEU A 40 15.61 -0.82 -17.41
C LEU A 40 16.38 0.13 -16.49
N GLN A 41 17.17 1.02 -17.09
CA GLN A 41 17.81 2.12 -16.37
C GLN A 41 16.77 3.20 -16.06
N ILE A 42 16.81 3.73 -14.84
CA ILE A 42 15.91 4.82 -14.42
C ILE A 42 16.56 6.15 -14.75
N PHE A 43 15.81 7.04 -15.40
CA PHE A 43 16.17 8.41 -15.71
C PHE A 43 15.16 9.36 -15.06
N VAL A 44 15.63 10.52 -14.62
CA VAL A 44 14.79 11.63 -14.13
C VAL A 44 15.21 12.90 -14.84
N ASN A 45 14.30 13.54 -15.59
CA ASN A 45 14.62 14.69 -16.44
C ASN A 45 15.85 14.41 -17.34
N ASP A 46 15.81 13.29 -18.05
CA ASP A 46 16.89 12.81 -18.93
C ASP A 46 18.25 12.56 -18.24
N CYS A 47 18.31 12.63 -16.90
CA CYS A 47 19.51 12.34 -16.13
C CYS A 47 19.50 10.90 -15.61
N ALA A 48 20.48 10.10 -16.02
CA ALA A 48 20.65 8.73 -15.58
C ALA A 48 20.83 8.66 -14.06
N GLN A 49 20.01 7.85 -13.39
CA GLN A 49 20.13 7.61 -11.96
C GLN A 49 20.98 6.38 -11.68
N HIS A 50 21.51 6.27 -10.46
CA HIS A 50 22.27 5.09 -10.00
C HIS A 50 21.35 3.92 -9.61
N PHE A 51 20.30 3.70 -10.40
CA PHE A 51 19.27 2.70 -10.14
C PHE A 51 18.76 2.08 -11.44
N ILE A 52 18.42 0.80 -11.35
CA ILE A 52 17.76 0.03 -12.40
C ILE A 52 16.47 -0.57 -11.85
N SER A 53 15.49 -0.81 -12.73
CA SER A 53 14.23 -1.48 -12.42
C SER A 53 14.21 -2.86 -13.07
N CYS A 54 13.86 -3.89 -12.31
CA CYS A 54 13.66 -5.25 -12.83
C CYS A 54 12.28 -5.38 -13.48
N LEU A 55 12.20 -5.85 -14.72
CA LEU A 55 10.95 -6.03 -15.45
C LEU A 55 10.08 -7.18 -14.93
N LYS A 56 10.66 -8.14 -14.20
CA LYS A 56 9.92 -9.31 -13.70
C LYS A 56 9.19 -9.05 -12.39
N CYS A 57 9.80 -8.27 -11.49
CA CYS A 57 9.30 -8.05 -10.14
C CYS A 57 9.14 -6.56 -9.78
N HIS A 58 9.43 -5.67 -10.71
CA HIS A 58 9.40 -4.20 -10.54
C HIS A 58 10.28 -3.65 -9.42
N SER A 59 11.20 -4.46 -8.88
CA SER A 59 12.11 -4.01 -7.83
C SER A 59 13.13 -2.98 -8.35
N ILE A 60 13.42 -1.99 -7.52
CA ILE A 60 14.44 -0.96 -7.76
C ILE A 60 15.74 -1.38 -7.08
N LEU A 61 16.79 -1.54 -7.88
CA LEU A 61 18.11 -1.99 -7.46
C LEU A 61 19.12 -0.85 -7.63
N ALA A 62 19.98 -0.65 -6.63
CA ALA A 62 21.10 0.26 -6.74
C ALA A 62 22.12 -0.32 -7.74
N TRP A 63 22.52 0.49 -8.71
CA TRP A 63 23.44 0.07 -9.75
C TRP A 63 24.25 1.26 -10.25
N LYS A 64 25.57 1.08 -10.32
CA LYS A 64 26.50 2.01 -10.97
C LYS A 64 27.10 1.34 -12.20
N PRO A 65 27.55 2.11 -13.21
CA PRO A 65 28.24 1.57 -14.39
C PRO A 65 29.40 0.63 -14.05
N ASN A 66 30.12 0.91 -12.95
CA ASN A 66 31.27 0.10 -12.51
C ASN A 66 30.87 -1.24 -11.88
N ASP A 67 29.61 -1.43 -11.48
CA ASP A 67 29.15 -2.69 -10.87
C ASP A 67 28.95 -3.80 -11.92
N GLY A 68 28.91 -3.46 -13.21
CA GLY A 68 28.69 -4.39 -14.31
C GLY A 68 27.33 -5.09 -14.19
N THR A 69 27.29 -6.41 -14.37
CA THR A 69 26.05 -7.21 -14.29
C THR A 69 25.88 -7.96 -12.96
N ASN A 70 26.78 -7.76 -11.99
CA ASN A 70 26.79 -8.52 -10.73
C ASN A 70 25.50 -8.32 -9.92
N VAL A 71 24.98 -7.10 -9.88
CA VAL A 71 23.72 -6.78 -9.18
C VAL A 71 22.53 -7.54 -9.78
N MET A 72 22.45 -7.59 -11.12
CA MET A 72 21.38 -8.30 -11.83
C MET A 72 21.47 -9.81 -11.61
N GLU A 73 22.68 -10.37 -11.60
CA GLU A 73 22.86 -11.81 -11.37
C GLU A 73 22.45 -12.20 -9.94
N LYS A 74 22.89 -11.45 -8.93
CA LYS A 74 22.49 -11.67 -7.54
C LYS A 74 20.97 -11.56 -7.38
N HIS A 75 20.37 -10.54 -8.01
CA HIS A 75 18.93 -10.38 -7.99
C HIS A 75 18.19 -11.54 -8.66
N ASN A 76 18.59 -11.95 -9.86
CA ASN A 76 17.97 -13.07 -10.58
C ASN A 76 18.04 -14.36 -9.77
N LYS A 77 19.20 -14.67 -9.16
CA LYS A 77 19.34 -15.85 -8.29
C LYS A 77 18.39 -15.80 -7.08
N ALA A 78 18.32 -14.65 -6.40
CA ALA A 78 17.40 -14.47 -5.27
C ALA A 78 15.93 -14.58 -5.72
N PHE A 79 15.60 -13.99 -6.87
CA PHE A 79 14.25 -14.04 -7.43
C PHE A 79 13.84 -15.45 -7.85
N GLU A 80 14.75 -16.25 -8.40
CA GLU A 80 14.49 -17.66 -8.73
C GLU A 80 14.24 -18.51 -7.49
N VAL A 81 14.99 -18.28 -6.41
CA VAL A 81 14.74 -18.95 -5.12
C VAL A 81 13.36 -18.55 -4.59
N LEU A 82 13.03 -17.26 -4.60
CA LEU A 82 11.71 -16.77 -4.17
C LEU A 82 10.58 -17.43 -4.95
N ILE A 83 10.66 -17.46 -6.28
CA ILE A 83 9.63 -18.12 -7.11
C ILE A 83 9.50 -19.60 -6.76
N LYS A 84 10.62 -20.31 -6.54
CA LYS A 84 10.60 -21.74 -6.18
C LYS A 84 9.97 -21.96 -4.80
N THR A 85 10.23 -21.07 -3.84
CA THR A 85 9.65 -21.16 -2.49
C THR A 85 8.20 -20.71 -2.43
N THR A 86 7.77 -19.77 -3.28
CA THR A 86 6.38 -19.32 -3.33
C THR A 86 5.51 -20.17 -4.25
N ARG A 87 6.10 -21.00 -5.11
CA ARG A 87 5.36 -21.89 -6.03
C ARG A 87 4.56 -23.06 -5.41
N PRO A 88 4.64 -23.44 -4.12
CA PRO A 88 3.61 -24.30 -3.55
C PRO A 88 2.30 -23.55 -3.24
N LEU A 89 2.21 -22.21 -3.35
CA LEU A 89 0.90 -21.52 -3.44
C LEU A 89 0.27 -21.65 -4.83
N GLY A 90 0.53 -22.78 -5.49
CA GLY A 90 -0.08 -23.18 -6.74
C GLY A 90 -1.41 -23.87 -6.50
N SER A 91 -2.42 -23.11 -6.14
CA SER A 91 -3.71 -23.21 -6.80
C SER A 91 -4.40 -21.86 -6.65
N ALA A 92 -5.03 -21.38 -7.72
CA ALA A 92 -5.89 -20.20 -7.67
C ALA A 92 -6.96 -20.31 -6.56
N ALA A 93 -7.27 -21.53 -6.10
CA ALA A 93 -8.13 -21.80 -4.96
C ALA A 93 -7.63 -21.21 -3.63
N ALA A 94 -6.31 -21.19 -3.38
CA ALA A 94 -5.78 -20.68 -2.10
C ALA A 94 -5.76 -19.15 -2.00
N ILE A 95 -5.84 -18.42 -3.13
CA ILE A 95 -5.96 -16.95 -3.12
C ILE A 95 -7.41 -16.55 -2.87
N ASP A 96 -8.37 -17.32 -3.40
CA ASP A 96 -9.80 -17.12 -3.14
C ASP A 96 -10.12 -17.31 -1.64
N ASP A 97 -9.44 -18.25 -0.96
CA ASP A 97 -9.58 -18.46 0.49
C ASP A 97 -8.99 -17.32 1.36
N LEU A 98 -8.08 -16.51 0.82
CA LEU A 98 -7.43 -15.41 1.55
C LEU A 98 -8.10 -14.05 1.32
N ILE A 99 -8.92 -13.92 0.28
CA ILE A 99 -9.77 -12.74 0.07
C ILE A 99 -11.11 -13.07 0.70
N PRO A 100 -11.46 -12.49 1.88
CA PRO A 100 -12.75 -12.74 2.47
C PRO A 100 -13.84 -12.37 1.45
N ASP A 101 -14.72 -13.32 1.16
CA ASP A 101 -15.84 -13.14 0.25
C ASP A 101 -16.57 -11.82 0.59
N PRO A 102 -16.93 -10.98 -0.40
CA PRO A 102 -17.57 -9.69 -0.17
C PRO A 102 -18.80 -9.75 0.75
N THR A 103 -19.51 -10.89 0.76
CA THR A 103 -20.65 -11.13 1.64
C THR A 103 -20.24 -11.27 3.10
N THR A 104 -19.06 -11.86 3.37
CA THR A 104 -18.49 -11.95 4.71
C THR A 104 -18.13 -10.57 5.25
N ILE A 105 -17.54 -9.72 4.39
CA ILE A 105 -17.23 -8.32 4.74
C ILE A 105 -18.53 -7.56 5.02
N SER A 106 -19.56 -7.72 4.18
CA SER A 106 -20.87 -7.07 4.39
C SER A 106 -21.49 -7.45 5.73
N LYS A 107 -21.47 -8.73 6.12
CA LYS A 107 -22.02 -9.20 7.40
C LYS A 107 -21.31 -8.60 8.61
N GLU A 108 -19.99 -8.48 8.56
CA GLU A 108 -19.22 -7.85 9.64
C GLU A 108 -19.49 -6.34 9.71
N ILE A 109 -19.65 -5.66 8.57
CA ILE A 109 -20.08 -4.26 8.53
C ILE A 109 -21.47 -4.09 9.16
N ASP A 110 -22.44 -4.93 8.79
CA ASP A 110 -23.79 -4.90 9.34
C ASP A 110 -23.80 -5.15 10.85
N LYS A 111 -22.96 -6.09 11.32
CA LYS A 111 -22.79 -6.37 12.74
C LYS A 111 -22.24 -5.16 13.50
N ILE A 112 -21.22 -4.50 12.96
CA ILE A 112 -20.66 -3.27 13.55
C ILE A 112 -21.73 -2.16 13.56
N TYR A 113 -22.45 -1.98 12.47
CA TYR A 113 -23.52 -0.99 12.37
C TYR A 113 -24.61 -1.22 13.43
N ASN A 114 -25.06 -2.46 13.61
CA ASN A 114 -26.08 -2.80 14.60
C ASN A 114 -25.59 -2.61 16.04
N LEU A 115 -24.34 -2.99 16.35
CA LEU A 115 -23.74 -2.73 17.66
C LEU A 115 -23.66 -1.22 17.97
N CYS A 116 -23.27 -0.40 16.99
CA CYS A 116 -23.26 1.05 17.12
C CYS A 116 -24.69 1.60 17.33
N LYS A 117 -25.67 1.10 16.58
CA LYS A 117 -27.07 1.51 16.68
C LYS A 117 -27.67 1.20 18.06
N GLU A 118 -27.46 -0.01 18.58
CA GLU A 118 -27.97 -0.41 19.90
C GLU A 118 -27.38 0.44 21.03
N ARG A 119 -26.06 0.71 20.98
CA ARG A 119 -25.41 1.61 21.94
C ARG A 119 -25.99 3.02 21.89
N LEU A 120 -26.17 3.58 20.68
CA LEU A 120 -26.76 4.90 20.50
C LEU A 120 -28.17 4.99 21.11
N MET A 121 -29.01 3.99 20.85
CA MET A 121 -30.39 3.95 21.36
C MET A 121 -30.44 3.80 22.88
N SER A 122 -29.53 3.02 23.46
CA SER A 122 -29.38 2.92 24.92
C SER A 122 -29.05 4.29 25.55
N TYR A 123 -28.06 5.01 25.00
CA TYR A 123 -27.70 6.35 25.47
C TYR A 123 -28.86 7.34 25.39
N LEU A 124 -29.58 7.37 24.27
CA LEU A 124 -30.74 8.23 24.09
C LEU A 124 -31.85 7.92 25.13
N THR A 125 -32.04 6.64 25.44
CA THR A 125 -33.02 6.21 26.46
C THR A 125 -32.62 6.68 27.85
N THR A 126 -31.33 6.57 28.21
CA THR A 126 -30.81 7.08 29.49
C THR A 126 -30.95 8.59 29.61
N ILE A 127 -30.65 9.33 28.54
CA ILE A 127 -30.80 10.80 28.51
C ILE A 127 -32.27 11.19 28.69
N ASN A 128 -33.19 10.54 27.97
CA ASN A 128 -34.61 10.82 28.09
C ASN A 128 -35.14 10.54 29.50
N HIS A 129 -34.71 9.44 30.12
CA HIS A 129 -35.07 9.12 31.51
C HIS A 129 -34.57 10.20 32.48
N PHE A 130 -33.31 10.63 32.33
CA PHE A 130 -32.70 11.66 33.18
C PHE A 130 -33.42 13.02 33.06
N VAL A 131 -33.74 13.44 31.82
CA VAL A 131 -34.50 14.67 31.58
C VAL A 131 -35.89 14.58 32.19
N PHE A 132 -36.58 13.45 32.04
CA PHE A 132 -37.92 13.25 32.60
C PHE A 132 -37.92 13.30 34.14
N THR A 133 -36.92 12.70 34.80
CA THR A 133 -36.79 12.76 36.26
C THR A 133 -36.55 14.18 36.79
N GLN A 134 -35.67 14.97 36.14
CA GLN A 134 -35.41 16.34 36.58
C GLN A 134 -36.60 17.28 36.40
N VAL A 135 -37.39 17.07 35.34
CA VAL A 135 -38.61 17.86 35.12
C VAL A 135 -39.62 17.58 36.24
N ASN A 136 -39.85 16.31 36.61
CA ASN A 136 -40.84 15.96 37.64
C ASN A 136 -40.44 16.43 39.04
N GLU A 137 -39.16 16.37 39.41
CA GLU A 137 -38.67 16.89 40.70
C GLU A 137 -38.87 18.41 40.84
N SER A 138 -38.89 19.14 39.73
CA SER A 138 -39.10 20.60 39.73
C SER A 138 -40.56 21.02 39.96
N TYR A 139 -41.54 20.11 39.78
CA TYR A 139 -42.97 20.42 39.91
C TYR A 139 -43.57 20.16 41.31
N ASP A 140 -42.89 19.43 42.19
CA ASP A 140 -43.42 19.06 43.52
C ASP A 140 -43.16 20.13 44.62
N GLY A 141 -42.60 21.29 44.24
CA GLY A 141 -42.04 22.26 45.19
C GLY A 141 -42.89 23.48 45.56
N SER A 142 -44.03 23.78 44.93
CA SER A 142 -44.71 25.05 45.21
C SER A 142 -46.20 25.08 44.89
N PHE A 143 -47.02 24.37 45.68
CA PHE A 143 -48.43 24.70 45.87
C PHE A 143 -48.86 24.29 47.30
N ARG A 144 -48.35 25.02 48.29
CA ARG A 144 -49.04 25.14 49.59
C ARG A 144 -49.76 26.49 49.57
N ILE A 145 -51.06 26.45 49.26
CA ILE A 145 -52.00 27.56 49.43
C ILE A 145 -52.41 27.60 50.90
#